data_AF-A0A6I2VD97-F1
#
_entry.id   AF-A0A6I2VD97-F1
#
_cell.length_a   1.000
_cell.length_b   1.000
_cell.length_c   1.000
_cell.angle_alpha   90.00
_cell.angle_beta   90.00
_cell.angle_gamma   90.00
#
_symmetry.space_group_name_H-M   'P 1'
#
loop_
_entity.id
_entity.type
_entity.pdbx_description
1 polymer ?
#
loop_
_entity_poly.entity_id
_entity_poly.type
_entity_poly.pdbx_seq_one_letter_code
_entity_poly.pdbx_strand_id
1 'polypeptide(L)'
;MESVLVLNYTQFQTVYNVLSFALASMIAATVFFLVVQGRVLPRYRQALVVSAMVTLIAGYHYFRIFNSFTEAYVAQGDGTPASAMNAMSYVLVNGDGFNEGYRYVDWLLTVP
;
A
#
# COMPACT_ATOMS: atom_id res chain seq x y z
N MET A 1 3.45 -21.16 -3.44
CA MET A 1 4.52 -20.23 -3.87
C MET A 1 5.59 -20.31 -2.80
N GLU A 2 6.87 -20.40 -3.16
CA GLU A 2 7.94 -20.30 -2.16
C GLU A 2 7.95 -18.90 -1.55
N SER A 3 8.16 -18.81 -0.24
CA SER A 3 8.30 -17.53 0.44
C SER A 3 9.63 -16.89 0.05
N VAL A 4 9.58 -15.64 -0.41
CA VAL A 4 10.79 -14.85 -0.72
C VAL A 4 11.36 -14.32 0.59
N LEU A 5 12.49 -14.90 1.04
CA LEU A 5 13.07 -14.54 2.34
C LEU A 5 14.03 -13.34 2.28
N VAL A 6 14.56 -13.02 1.09
CA VAL A 6 15.55 -11.96 0.90
C VAL A 6 15.22 -11.15 -0.35
N LEU A 7 15.28 -9.82 -0.23
CA LEU A 7 15.14 -8.87 -1.32
C LEU A 7 16.43 -8.07 -1.48
N ASN A 8 16.88 -7.88 -2.70
CA ASN A 8 17.91 -6.89 -2.97
C ASN A 8 17.34 -5.46 -2.91
N TYR A 9 18.22 -4.45 -2.87
CA TYR A 9 17.84 -3.04 -2.83
C TYR A 9 16.76 -2.68 -3.86
N THR A 10 16.97 -3.01 -5.14
CA THR A 10 16.04 -2.64 -6.20
C THR A 10 14.68 -3.30 -6.03
N GLN A 11 14.63 -4.58 -5.63
CA GLN A 11 13.36 -5.28 -5.38
C GLN A 11 12.59 -4.65 -4.23
N PHE A 12 13.24 -4.40 -3.09
CA PHE A 12 12.60 -3.76 -1.94
C PHE A 12 12.08 -2.38 -2.30
N GLN A 13 12.92 -1.54 -2.93
CA GLN A 13 12.54 -0.18 -3.32
C GLN A 13 11.43 -0.16 -4.37
N THR A 14 11.38 -1.14 -5.28
CA THR A 14 10.30 -1.24 -6.26
C THR A 14 8.96 -1.48 -5.56
N VAL A 15 8.90 -2.47 -4.66
CA VAL A 15 7.66 -2.77 -3.91
C VAL A 15 7.27 -1.60 -3.02
N TYR A 16 8.22 -1.03 -2.27
CA TYR A 16 8.02 0.15 -1.43
C TYR A 16 7.38 1.30 -2.21
N ASN A 17 7.97 1.67 -3.36
CA ASN A 17 7.50 2.80 -4.15
C ASN A 17 6.14 2.53 -4.80
N VAL A 18 5.86 1.30 -5.24
CA VAL A 18 4.55 0.93 -5.79
C VAL A 18 3.46 0.97 -4.72
N LEU A 19 3.73 0.46 -3.52
CA LEU A 19 2.77 0.53 -2.40
C LEU A 19 2.53 1.97 -1.96
N SER A 20 3.59 2.79 -1.89
CA SER A 20 3.49 4.23 -1.60
C SER A 20 2.66 4.97 -2.65
N PHE A 21 2.90 4.69 -3.93
CA PHE A 21 2.15 5.25 -5.05
C PHE A 21 0.66 4.86 -4.98
N ALA A 22 0.37 3.60 -4.70
CA ALA A 22 -1.01 3.12 -4.57
C ALA A 22 -1.74 3.82 -3.42
N LEU A 23 -1.10 3.93 -2.24
CA LEU A 23 -1.64 4.64 -1.08
C LEU A 23 -1.97 6.10 -1.42
N ALA A 24 -1.00 6.82 -1.98
CA ALA A 24 -1.19 8.22 -2.37
C ALA A 24 -2.32 8.38 -3.39
N SER A 25 -2.39 7.49 -4.38
CA SER A 25 -3.41 7.52 -5.44
C SER A 25 -4.82 7.31 -4.88
N MET A 26 -5.00 6.38 -3.94
CA MET A 26 -6.31 6.09 -3.34
C MET A 26 -6.82 7.25 -2.47
N ILE A 27 -5.93 7.87 -1.69
CA ILE A 27 -6.28 9.06 -0.90
C ILE A 27 -6.62 10.24 -1.82
N ALA A 28 -5.83 10.48 -2.85
CA ALA A 28 -6.08 11.55 -3.81
C ALA A 28 -7.41 11.35 -4.56
N ALA A 29 -7.71 10.12 -4.99
CA ALA A 29 -8.97 9.77 -5.63
C ALA A 29 -10.18 10.01 -4.71
N THR A 30 -10.06 9.65 -3.42
CA THR A 30 -11.08 9.92 -2.41
C THR A 30 -11.43 11.41 -2.36
N VAL A 31 -10.41 12.27 -2.23
CA VAL A 31 -10.60 13.72 -2.20
C VAL A 31 -11.21 14.22 -3.51
N PHE A 32 -10.70 13.74 -4.65
CA PHE A 32 -11.21 14.13 -5.96
C PHE A 32 -12.71 13.84 -6.09
N PHE A 33 -13.16 12.61 -5.79
CA PHE A 33 -14.56 12.23 -5.90
C PHE A 33 -15.48 13.06 -5.00
N LEU A 34 -15.05 13.38 -3.77
CA LEU A 34 -15.80 14.24 -2.86
C LEU A 34 -15.91 15.68 -3.38
N VAL A 35 -14.82 16.23 -3.96
CA VAL A 35 -14.80 17.60 -4.49
C VAL A 35 -15.64 17.74 -5.76
N VAL A 36 -15.59 16.75 -6.65
CA VAL A 36 -16.27 16.83 -7.96
C VAL A 36 -17.73 16.39 -7.92
N GLN A 37 -18.26 15.96 -6.77
CA GLN A 37 -19.66 15.52 -6.65
C GLN A 37 -20.68 16.53 -7.18
N GLY A 38 -20.42 17.84 -7.02
CA GLY A 38 -21.30 18.90 -7.50
C GLY A 38 -21.31 19.06 -9.03
N ARG A 39 -20.32 18.48 -9.72
CA ARG A 39 -20.14 18.60 -11.18
C ARG A 39 -20.92 17.56 -11.99
N VAL A 40 -21.64 16.65 -11.33
CA VAL A 40 -22.54 15.68 -11.99
C VAL A 40 -23.99 15.94 -11.64
N LEU A 41 -24.91 15.46 -12.50
CA LEU A 41 -26.34 15.53 -12.25
C LEU A 41 -26.69 14.91 -10.88
N PRO A 42 -27.65 15.46 -10.12
CA PRO A 42 -27.99 15.00 -8.77
C PRO A 42 -28.18 13.48 -8.66
N ARG A 43 -28.82 12.86 -9.65
CA ARG A 43 -29.05 11.40 -9.70
C ARG A 43 -27.80 10.52 -9.74
N TYR A 44 -26.63 11.07 -10.12
CA TYR A 44 -25.37 10.32 -10.21
C TYR A 44 -24.41 10.60 -9.05
N ARG A 45 -24.74 11.54 -8.15
CA ARG A 45 -23.84 11.95 -7.06
C ARG A 45 -23.54 10.82 -6.08
N GLN A 46 -24.52 9.94 -5.85
CA GLN A 46 -24.32 8.77 -5.00
C GLN A 46 -23.20 7.87 -5.50
N ALA A 47 -23.06 7.70 -6.82
CA ALA A 47 -21.96 6.91 -7.39
C ALA A 47 -20.59 7.50 -7.02
N LEU A 48 -20.44 8.83 -7.04
CA LEU A 48 -19.18 9.48 -6.65
C LEU A 48 -18.90 9.35 -5.15
N VAL A 49 -19.93 9.43 -4.31
CA VAL A 49 -19.77 9.22 -2.86
C VAL A 49 -19.38 7.78 -2.55
N VAL A 50 -19.98 6.80 -3.23
CA VAL A 50 -19.59 5.39 -3.12
C VAL A 50 -18.15 5.19 -3.58
N SER A 51 -17.75 5.76 -4.73
CA SER A 51 -16.37 5.70 -5.20
C SER A 51 -15.39 6.31 -4.19
N ALA A 52 -15.72 7.45 -3.59
CA ALA A 52 -14.89 8.07 -2.56
C ALA A 52 -14.73 7.16 -1.33
N MET A 53 -15.81 6.53 -0.88
CA MET A 53 -15.80 5.60 0.24
C MET A 53 -14.93 4.36 -0.07
N VAL A 54 -15.09 3.78 -1.26
CA VAL A 54 -14.28 2.64 -1.73
C VAL A 54 -12.80 3.02 -1.77
N THR A 55 -12.43 4.15 -2.36
CA THR A 55 -11.02 4.56 -2.42
C THR A 55 -10.46 4.93 -1.05
N LEU A 56 -11.28 5.39 -0.11
CA LEU A 56 -10.86 5.65 1.27
C LEU A 56 -10.53 4.35 2.00
N ILE A 57 -11.40 3.36 1.88
CA ILE A 57 -11.20 2.02 2.45
C ILE A 57 -9.94 1.38 1.85
N ALA A 58 -9.79 1.44 0.53
CA ALA A 58 -8.59 0.96 -0.16
C ALA A 58 -7.33 1.70 0.34
N GLY A 59 -7.40 3.02 0.50
CA GLY A 59 -6.31 3.83 1.06
C GLY A 59 -5.89 3.34 2.45
N TYR A 60 -6.84 3.10 3.35
CA TYR A 60 -6.55 2.54 4.68
C TYR A 60 -5.86 1.17 4.58
N HIS A 61 -6.33 0.27 3.71
CA HIS A 61 -5.73 -1.05 3.57
C HIS A 61 -4.34 -0.99 2.93
N TYR A 62 -4.10 -0.12 1.94
CA TYR A 62 -2.76 0.10 1.40
C TYR A 62 -1.80 0.69 2.45
N PHE A 63 -2.28 1.52 3.36
CA PHE A 63 -1.47 1.98 4.50
C PHE A 63 -1.06 0.81 5.41
N ARG A 64 -2.00 -0.09 5.73
CA ARG A 64 -1.71 -1.30 6.53
C ARG A 64 -0.75 -2.26 5.81
N ILE A 65 -0.94 -2.46 4.50
CA ILE A 65 -0.05 -3.29 3.66
C ILE A 65 1.35 -2.68 3.60
N PHE A 66 1.46 -1.36 3.41
CA PHE A 66 2.74 -0.66 3.36
C PHE A 66 3.51 -0.84 4.69
N ASN A 67 2.86 -0.58 5.83
CA ASN A 67 3.50 -0.77 7.13
C ASN A 67 3.91 -2.23 7.36
N SER A 68 3.03 -3.18 7.07
CA SER A 68 3.32 -4.61 7.19
C SER A 68 4.51 -5.02 6.30
N PHE A 69 4.64 -4.47 5.10
CA PHE A 69 5.80 -4.72 4.24
C PHE A 69 7.10 -4.15 4.82
N THR A 70 7.08 -2.88 5.25
CA THR A 70 8.27 -2.20 5.80
C THR A 70 8.73 -2.77 7.14
N GLU A 71 7.81 -3.32 7.93
CA GLU A 71 8.11 -3.96 9.21
C GLU A 71 8.57 -5.41 9.03
N ALA A 72 8.08 -6.11 8.00
CA ALA A 72 8.45 -7.51 7.74
C ALA A 72 9.85 -7.67 7.12
N TYR A 73 10.30 -6.73 6.29
CA TYR A 73 11.59 -6.78 5.60
C TYR A 73 12.56 -5.72 6.15
N VAL A 74 13.55 -6.17 6.94
CA VAL A 74 14.52 -5.28 7.60
C VAL A 74 15.86 -5.30 6.88
N ALA A 75 16.52 -4.14 6.78
CA ALA A 75 17.84 -4.03 6.16
C ALA A 75 18.90 -4.82 6.96
N GLN A 76 19.70 -5.64 6.27
CA GLN A 76 20.84 -6.29 6.91
C GLN A 76 21.91 -5.26 7.26
N GLY A 77 22.40 -5.31 8.50
CA GLY A 77 23.39 -4.35 9.00
C GLY A 77 22.78 -2.96 9.27
N ASP A 78 21.50 -2.89 9.60
CA ASP A 78 20.86 -1.64 10.05
C ASP A 78 21.70 -0.97 11.16
N GLY A 79 21.84 0.36 11.06
CA GLY A 79 22.73 1.16 11.90
C GLY A 79 24.22 1.17 11.49
N THR A 80 24.62 0.42 10.46
CA THR A 80 25.99 0.50 9.89
C THR A 80 26.05 1.40 8.64
N PRO A 81 27.16 2.11 8.38
CA PRO A 81 27.29 2.92 7.16
C PRO A 81 27.19 2.07 5.90
N ALA A 82 26.29 2.45 4.99
CA ALA A 82 26.15 1.79 3.70
C ALA A 82 27.45 1.96 2.86
N SER A 83 27.94 0.86 2.29
CA SER A 83 29.12 0.85 1.43
C SER A 83 28.84 1.36 0.01
N ALA A 84 27.59 1.24 -0.46
CA ALA A 84 27.07 1.82 -1.69
C ALA A 84 25.54 1.92 -1.63
N MET A 85 24.96 2.79 -2.47
CA MET A 85 23.50 2.99 -2.54
C MET A 85 22.71 1.68 -2.76
N ASN A 86 23.25 0.76 -3.56
CA ASN A 86 22.58 -0.48 -3.95
C ASN A 86 23.12 -1.72 -3.24
N ALA A 87 24.00 -1.55 -2.24
CA ALA A 87 24.62 -2.67 -1.52
C ALA A 87 23.71 -3.25 -0.40
N MET A 88 22.54 -2.66 -0.18
CA MET A 88 21.61 -3.10 0.85
C MET A 88 20.85 -4.37 0.42
N SER A 89 20.66 -5.27 1.37
CA SER A 89 19.73 -6.39 1.26
C SER A 89 18.73 -6.33 2.40
N TYR A 90 17.51 -6.79 2.16
CA TYR A 90 16.42 -6.79 3.13
C TYR A 90 15.97 -8.22 3.36
N VAL A 91 15.84 -8.62 4.64
CA VAL A 91 15.51 -10.00 5.02
C VAL A 91 14.16 -10.00 5.70
N LEU A 92 13.35 -11.00 5.37
CA LEU A 92 12.13 -11.29 6.09
C LEU A 92 12.49 -11.73 7.51
N VAL A 93 12.08 -10.95 8.51
CA VAL A 93 12.36 -11.25 9.91
C VAL A 93 11.20 -12.02 10.56
N ASN A 94 11.52 -12.78 11.61
CA ASN A 94 10.50 -13.46 12.41
C ASN A 94 9.64 -12.43 13.15
N GLY A 95 8.32 -12.60 13.07
CA GLY A 95 7.30 -11.69 13.58
C GLY A 95 5.96 -12.00 12.92
N ASP A 96 5.10 -10.99 12.75
CA ASP A 96 3.81 -11.14 12.06
C ASP A 96 3.96 -11.36 10.53
N GLY A 97 5.17 -11.15 10.00
CA GLY A 97 5.47 -11.29 8.58
C GLY A 97 4.71 -10.28 7.70
N PHE A 98 4.77 -10.50 6.39
CA PHE A 98 3.98 -9.71 5.46
C PHE A 98 2.54 -10.27 5.41
N ASN A 99 1.57 -9.48 5.88
CA ASN A 99 0.20 -9.91 6.02
C ASN A 99 -0.63 -9.59 4.77
N GLU A 100 -0.85 -10.61 3.94
CA GLU A 100 -1.68 -10.50 2.73
C GLU A 100 -3.19 -10.36 3.03
N GLY A 101 -3.62 -10.68 4.25
CA GLY A 101 -5.03 -10.65 4.68
C GLY A 101 -5.68 -9.27 4.55
N TYR A 102 -4.92 -8.19 4.68
CA TYR A 102 -5.44 -6.83 4.48
C TYR A 102 -6.07 -6.65 3.10
N ARG A 103 -5.53 -7.29 2.06
CA ARG A 103 -6.08 -7.20 0.71
C ARG A 103 -7.43 -7.91 0.57
N TYR A 104 -7.59 -9.05 1.25
CA TYR A 104 -8.84 -9.81 1.18
C TYR A 104 -9.96 -9.12 1.95
N VAL A 105 -9.64 -8.50 3.09
CA VAL A 105 -10.61 -7.70 3.86
C VAL A 105 -10.99 -6.42 3.08
N ASP A 106 -10.03 -5.77 2.42
CA ASP A 106 -10.29 -4.66 1.50
C ASP A 106 -11.31 -5.04 0.43
N TRP A 107 -11.11 -6.19 -0.25
CA TRP A 107 -12.04 -6.67 -1.27
C TRP A 107 -13.42 -6.98 -0.74
N LEU A 108 -13.53 -7.57 0.44
CA LEU A 108 -14.83 -7.80 1.08
C LEU A 108 -15.64 -6.50 1.23
N LEU A 109 -14.95 -5.37 1.46
CA LEU A 109 -15.56 -4.06 1.68
C LEU A 109 -15.72 -3.21 0.41
N THR A 110 -14.99 -3.52 -0.66
CA THR A 110 -14.89 -2.66 -1.86
C THR A 110 -15.45 -3.29 -3.14
N VAL A 111 -15.67 -4.61 -3.18
CA VAL A 111 -16.20 -5.32 -4.35
C VAL A 111 -17.73 -5.22 -4.49
N PRO A 112 -18.54 -5.41 -3.43
CA PRO A 112 -20.00 -5.28 -3.53
C PRO A 112 -20.44 -3.86 -3.90
#